data_AF-A0A4Y7T3I2-F1
#
_entry.id   AF-A0A4Y7T3I2-F1
#
_cell.length_a   1.000
_cell.length_b   1.000
_cell.length_c   1.000
_cell.angle_alpha   90.00
_cell.angle_beta   90.00
_cell.angle_gamma   90.00
#
_symmetry.space_group_name_H-M   'P 1'
#
loop_
_entity.id
_entity.type
_entity.pdbx_description
1 polymer ?
#
loop_
_entity_poly.entity_id
_entity_poly.type
_entity_poly.pdbx_seq_one_letter_code
_entity_poly.pdbx_strand_id
1 'polypeptide(L)'
;MATEYPEPSDSWKAQLKSRIDENLEKLLGDAKESYEQKIAQTPIHDSFSRRKLFMEYLQTTDGLKAFAVDEYEYALERERQEMRWYTEGVPQQDEDELRELEALKQEQFALLNAIHAGTESHVHTEPREPSTQATLEPKSPSRPVETPASVPLPRRSPLLLSESESDPDHRPPPRCSSSASQQPASQPDTNPYALFTNFTPLSPLFEPTSLDGDDVSELSESEFSDVDSESESPPSTPPVSSASCQHTPAKVHADDEGARLKAEQQARQQEEFHRRAEEIRAKQRAKENQKLDEWVSNNDTPFYSSASSTSSQSGASASTSTSTTSSSCPSPHLAALDQDALEPFVIAPISDEDLVRLFIFHDQQWDRITSFHSLQWSDFPWPVLNFIGPRSEREITVDSVSEYILSALQVQNADGYDEEGRLRRKEMVKEQIRKWHPDRFESRFLGKVPEARGERMRVRRGAGLVVRYLTELLGRVNDIRIGDY
;
A
#
# COMPACT_ATOMS: atom_id res chain seq x y z
N MET A 1 28.22 7.08 30.53
CA MET A 1 28.50 5.77 29.91
C MET A 1 27.16 5.24 29.45
N ALA A 2 26.92 5.11 28.14
CA ALA A 2 25.67 4.52 27.65
C ALA A 2 25.72 3.02 27.99
N THR A 3 24.85 2.58 28.88
CA THR A 3 24.67 1.17 29.18
C THR A 3 24.05 0.52 27.96
N GLU A 4 24.85 -0.20 27.20
CA GLU A 4 24.38 -1.06 26.12
C GLU A 4 23.44 -2.09 26.74
N TYR A 5 22.15 -1.98 26.44
CA TYR A 5 21.15 -2.87 27.00
C TYR A 5 21.36 -4.29 26.47
N PRO A 6 21.18 -5.32 27.31
CA PRO A 6 21.34 -6.70 26.86
C PRO A 6 20.31 -7.02 25.77
N GLU A 7 20.80 -7.32 24.56
CA GLU A 7 19.93 -7.78 23.48
C GLU A 7 19.47 -9.23 23.72
N PRO A 8 18.26 -9.61 23.26
CA PRO A 8 17.84 -11.00 23.25
C PRO A 8 18.84 -11.89 22.50
N SER A 9 19.03 -13.12 22.98
CA SER A 9 19.96 -14.06 22.35
C SER A 9 19.58 -14.35 20.90
N ASP A 10 20.57 -14.52 20.02
CA ASP A 10 20.33 -14.80 18.60
C ASP A 10 19.54 -16.11 18.39
N SER A 11 19.70 -17.10 19.27
CA SER A 11 18.91 -18.33 19.24
C SER A 11 17.43 -18.08 19.50
N TRP A 12 17.09 -17.18 20.42
CA TRP A 12 15.70 -16.79 20.68
C TRP A 12 15.12 -16.04 19.48
N LYS A 13 15.87 -15.10 18.91
CA LYS A 13 15.46 -14.35 17.71
C LYS A 13 15.18 -15.30 16.54
N ALA A 14 16.04 -16.30 16.33
CA ALA A 14 15.87 -17.31 15.30
C ALA A 14 14.64 -18.20 15.53
N GLN A 15 14.40 -18.63 16.77
CA GLN A 15 13.23 -19.44 17.12
C GLN A 15 11.92 -18.65 16.95
N LEU A 16 11.88 -17.40 17.41
CA LEU A 16 10.74 -16.50 17.22
C LEU A 16 10.43 -16.32 15.73
N LYS A 17 11.46 -16.05 14.94
CA LYS A 17 11.32 -15.90 13.49
C LYS A 17 10.78 -17.17 12.84
N SER A 18 11.32 -18.34 13.16
CA SER A 18 10.82 -19.64 12.65
C SER A 18 9.33 -19.82 12.93
N ARG A 19 8.88 -19.50 14.14
CA ARG A 19 7.46 -19.62 14.53
C ARG A 19 6.56 -18.66 13.75
N ILE A 20 7.02 -17.42 13.54
CA ILE A 20 6.27 -16.42 12.76
C ILE A 20 6.22 -16.83 11.29
N ASP A 21 7.32 -17.31 10.72
CA ASP A 21 7.40 -17.78 9.34
C ASP A 21 6.47 -18.99 9.10
N GLU A 22 6.43 -19.96 10.02
CA GLU A 22 5.49 -21.10 9.96
C GLU A 22 4.01 -20.66 10.00
N ASN A 23 3.69 -19.63 10.79
CA ASN A 23 2.33 -19.09 10.85
C ASN A 23 1.98 -18.32 9.57
N LEU A 24 2.92 -17.50 9.08
CA LEU A 24 2.79 -16.77 7.83
C LEU A 24 2.55 -17.72 6.65
N GLU A 25 3.28 -18.84 6.58
CA GLU A 25 3.11 -19.85 5.54
C GLU A 25 1.68 -20.43 5.52
N LYS A 26 1.10 -20.72 6.70
CA LYS A 26 -0.29 -21.18 6.81
C LYS A 26 -1.28 -20.13 6.31
N LEU A 27 -1.15 -18.88 6.76
CA LEU A 27 -2.02 -17.78 6.34
C LEU A 27 -1.92 -17.49 4.83
N LEU A 28 -0.72 -17.60 4.26
CA LEU A 28 -0.51 -17.48 2.81
C LEU A 28 -1.14 -18.64 2.04
N GLY A 29 -1.11 -19.85 2.61
CA GLY A 29 -1.84 -21.02 2.10
C GLY A 29 -3.35 -20.76 2.05
N ASP A 30 -3.94 -20.36 3.17
CA ASP A 30 -5.38 -20.05 3.26
C ASP A 30 -5.80 -18.94 2.28
N ALA A 31 -5.00 -17.88 2.17
CA ALA A 31 -5.24 -16.78 1.23
C ALA A 31 -5.20 -17.25 -0.24
N LYS A 32 -4.28 -18.17 -0.55
CA LYS A 32 -4.16 -18.76 -1.89
C LYS A 32 -5.35 -19.65 -2.20
N GLU A 33 -5.72 -20.55 -1.29
CA GLU A 33 -6.89 -21.44 -1.46
C GLU A 33 -8.17 -20.62 -1.65
N SER A 34 -8.34 -19.54 -0.86
CA SER A 34 -9.47 -18.62 -1.02
C SER A 34 -9.50 -17.96 -2.40
N TYR A 35 -8.35 -17.51 -2.91
CA TYR A 35 -8.24 -16.93 -4.25
C TYR A 35 -8.56 -17.94 -5.35
N GLU A 36 -8.00 -19.14 -5.28
CA GLU A 36 -8.26 -20.23 -6.24
C GLU A 36 -9.74 -20.61 -6.26
N GLN A 37 -10.36 -20.70 -5.08
CA GLN A 37 -11.80 -20.94 -4.95
C GLN A 37 -12.63 -19.84 -5.61
N LYS A 38 -12.30 -18.56 -5.38
CA LYS A 38 -13.01 -17.43 -6.03
C LYS A 38 -12.80 -17.42 -7.55
N ILE A 39 -11.61 -17.77 -8.04
CA ILE A 39 -11.34 -17.87 -9.47
C ILE A 39 -12.09 -19.04 -10.12
N ALA A 40 -12.21 -20.18 -9.44
CA ALA A 40 -12.96 -21.32 -9.93
C ALA A 40 -14.46 -21.01 -10.05
N GLN A 41 -14.99 -20.15 -9.19
CA GLN A 41 -16.38 -19.68 -9.23
C GLN A 41 -16.61 -18.58 -10.28
N THR A 42 -15.56 -17.87 -10.71
CA THR A 42 -15.68 -16.76 -11.66
C THR A 42 -15.66 -17.29 -13.10
N PRO A 43 -16.65 -16.94 -13.95
CA PRO A 43 -16.66 -17.36 -15.35
C PRO A 43 -15.37 -17.00 -16.09
N ILE A 44 -14.89 -17.89 -16.96
CA ILE A 44 -13.61 -17.74 -17.68
C ILE A 44 -13.58 -16.45 -18.52
N HIS A 45 -14.72 -16.04 -19.07
CA HIS A 45 -14.83 -14.85 -19.93
C HIS A 45 -14.82 -13.53 -19.16
N ASP A 46 -14.98 -13.56 -17.83
CA ASP A 46 -14.96 -12.36 -17.00
C ASP A 46 -13.51 -12.03 -16.57
N SER A 47 -12.73 -11.55 -17.54
CA SER A 47 -11.33 -11.16 -17.35
C SER A 47 -11.18 -10.08 -16.27
N PHE A 48 -12.13 -9.14 -16.18
CA PHE A 48 -12.07 -8.05 -15.20
C PHE A 48 -12.23 -8.56 -13.77
N SER A 49 -13.23 -9.40 -13.49
CA SER A 49 -13.41 -9.96 -12.15
C SER A 49 -12.23 -10.84 -11.74
N ARG A 50 -11.70 -11.67 -12.65
CA ARG A 50 -10.52 -12.49 -12.37
C ARG A 50 -9.29 -11.65 -12.05
N ARG A 51 -9.06 -10.57 -12.78
CA ARG A 51 -8.00 -9.59 -12.51
C ARG A 51 -8.18 -8.93 -11.14
N LYS A 52 -9.39 -8.50 -10.83
CA LYS A 52 -9.72 -7.90 -9.53
C LYS A 52 -9.41 -8.86 -8.37
N LEU A 53 -9.79 -10.13 -8.51
CA LEU A 53 -9.46 -11.17 -7.52
C LEU A 53 -7.96 -11.36 -7.36
N PHE A 54 -7.18 -11.28 -8.45
CA PHE A 54 -5.73 -11.39 -8.37
C PHE A 54 -5.10 -10.21 -7.63
N MET A 55 -5.60 -8.99 -7.86
CA MET A 55 -5.16 -7.81 -7.12
C MET A 55 -5.49 -7.90 -5.62
N GLU A 56 -6.68 -8.40 -5.29
CA GLU A 56 -7.10 -8.63 -3.90
C GLU A 56 -6.21 -9.68 -3.21
N TYR A 57 -5.87 -10.76 -3.92
CA TYR A 57 -4.92 -11.78 -3.44
C TYR A 57 -3.54 -11.16 -3.16
N LEU A 58 -2.97 -10.41 -4.10
CA LEU A 58 -1.68 -9.74 -3.92
C LEU A 58 -1.71 -8.81 -2.70
N GLN A 59 -2.72 -7.95 -2.60
CA GLN A 59 -2.91 -7.04 -1.47
C GLN A 59 -2.99 -7.80 -0.13
N THR A 60 -3.70 -8.93 -0.11
CA THR A 60 -3.81 -9.78 1.09
C THR A 60 -2.46 -10.39 1.45
N THR A 61 -1.72 -10.93 0.48
CA THR A 61 -0.40 -11.53 0.74
C THR A 61 0.63 -10.51 1.22
N ASP A 62 0.60 -9.28 0.70
CA ASP A 62 1.49 -8.22 1.14
C ASP A 62 1.12 -7.72 2.54
N GLY A 63 -0.18 -7.61 2.84
CA GLY A 63 -0.66 -7.32 4.20
C GLY A 63 -0.23 -8.37 5.22
N LEU A 64 -0.30 -9.66 4.87
CA LEU A 64 0.15 -10.75 5.73
C LEU A 64 1.67 -10.71 5.99
N LYS A 65 2.47 -10.40 4.97
CA LYS A 65 3.92 -10.24 5.13
C LYS A 65 4.26 -9.05 6.03
N ALA A 66 3.58 -7.92 5.86
CA ALA A 66 3.76 -6.75 6.71
C ALA A 66 3.40 -7.08 8.18
N PHE A 67 2.29 -7.77 8.40
CA PHE A 67 1.88 -8.25 9.72
C PHE A 67 2.95 -9.14 10.40
N ALA A 68 3.59 -10.04 9.64
CA ALA A 68 4.66 -10.88 10.18
C ALA A 68 5.90 -10.08 10.63
N VAL A 69 6.24 -9.01 9.90
CA VAL A 69 7.33 -8.09 10.29
C VAL A 69 6.96 -7.35 11.57
N ASP A 70 5.75 -6.79 11.64
CA ASP A 70 5.26 -6.06 12.81
C ASP A 70 5.22 -6.95 14.07
N GLU A 71 4.74 -8.20 13.93
CA GLU A 71 4.71 -9.17 15.02
C GLU A 71 6.12 -9.52 15.53
N TYR A 72 7.09 -9.66 14.62
CA TYR A 72 8.48 -9.92 14.98
C TYR A 72 9.09 -8.74 15.74
N GLU A 73 8.90 -7.51 15.25
CA GLU A 73 9.40 -6.30 15.91
C GLU A 73 8.75 -6.09 17.28
N TYR A 74 7.43 -6.30 17.39
CA TYR A 74 6.69 -6.18 18.64
C TYR A 74 7.18 -7.19 19.68
N ALA A 75 7.35 -8.45 19.29
CA ALA A 75 7.86 -9.49 20.19
C ALA A 75 9.32 -9.21 20.62
N LEU A 76 10.16 -8.71 19.71
CA LEU A 76 11.51 -8.25 20.03
C LEU A 76 11.54 -7.13 21.06
N GLU A 77 10.69 -6.11 20.88
CA GLU A 77 10.65 -4.97 21.79
C GLU A 77 10.08 -5.36 23.15
N ARG A 78 9.09 -6.25 23.17
CA ARG A 78 8.58 -6.83 24.41
C ARG A 78 9.68 -7.56 25.20
N GLU A 79 10.45 -8.42 24.54
CA GLU A 79 11.56 -9.14 25.20
C GLU A 79 12.62 -8.17 25.73
N ARG A 80 12.93 -7.10 24.97
CA ARG A 80 13.83 -6.03 25.45
C ARG A 80 13.29 -5.35 26.69
N GLN A 81 11.99 -5.06 26.75
CA GLN A 81 11.36 -4.46 27.93
C GLN A 81 11.41 -5.40 29.13
N GLU A 82 11.11 -6.68 28.94
CA GLU A 82 11.21 -7.70 29.99
C GLU A 82 12.65 -7.81 30.50
N MET A 83 13.65 -7.82 29.61
CA MET A 83 15.07 -7.82 29.99
C MET A 83 15.53 -6.53 30.70
N ARG A 84 14.99 -5.37 30.29
CA ARG A 84 15.21 -4.10 31.02
C ARG A 84 14.65 -4.18 32.43
N TRP A 85 13.43 -4.71 32.60
CA TRP A 85 12.83 -4.93 33.92
C TRP A 85 13.67 -5.86 34.81
N TYR A 86 14.32 -6.88 34.25
CA TYR A 86 15.23 -7.73 35.02
C TYR A 86 16.56 -7.05 35.35
N THR A 87 17.11 -6.25 34.43
CA THR A 87 18.46 -5.67 34.56
C THR A 87 18.50 -4.42 35.42
N GLU A 88 17.54 -3.51 35.26
CA GLU A 88 17.41 -2.30 36.09
C GLU A 88 16.88 -2.64 37.49
N GLY A 89 16.56 -3.92 37.73
CA GLY A 89 15.69 -4.37 38.79
C GLY A 89 14.26 -3.93 38.49
N VAL A 90 13.28 -4.65 39.03
CA VAL A 90 11.99 -4.00 39.28
C VAL A 90 12.38 -2.78 40.12
N PRO A 91 12.17 -1.53 39.67
CA PRO A 91 12.34 -0.39 40.56
C PRO A 91 11.60 -0.80 41.80
N GLN A 92 12.27 -0.81 42.94
CA GLN A 92 11.71 -1.30 44.19
C GLN A 92 10.47 -0.44 44.43
N GLN A 93 9.35 -0.86 43.84
CA GLN A 93 8.08 -0.21 43.97
C GLN A 93 7.88 -0.36 45.44
N ASP A 94 7.83 0.79 46.11
CA ASP A 94 7.56 0.83 47.54
C ASP A 94 6.48 -0.21 47.79
N GLU A 95 6.70 -1.14 48.73
CA GLU A 95 5.79 -2.27 48.92
C GLU A 95 4.32 -1.82 49.05
N ASP A 96 4.11 -0.55 49.43
CA ASP A 96 2.85 0.14 49.45
C ASP A 96 2.21 0.32 48.05
N GLU A 97 2.96 0.66 46.99
CA GLU A 97 2.47 0.72 45.60
C GLU A 97 2.06 -0.67 45.09
N LEU A 98 2.83 -1.70 45.42
CA LEU A 98 2.52 -3.10 45.08
C LEU A 98 1.24 -3.56 45.79
N ARG A 99 1.07 -3.17 47.07
CA ARG A 99 -0.12 -3.46 47.86
C ARG A 99 -1.35 -2.71 47.34
N GLU A 100 -1.19 -1.47 46.85
CA GLU A 100 -2.25 -0.71 46.20
C GLU A 100 -2.65 -1.33 44.85
N LEU A 101 -1.67 -1.75 44.04
CA LEU A 101 -1.92 -2.41 42.77
C LEU A 101 -2.66 -3.75 42.95
N GLU A 102 -2.29 -4.52 43.98
CA GLU A 102 -2.95 -5.78 44.32
C GLU A 102 -4.37 -5.58 44.83
N ALA A 103 -4.62 -4.53 45.63
CA ALA A 103 -5.97 -4.13 46.04
C ALA A 103 -6.85 -3.75 44.83
N LEU A 104 -6.28 -3.02 43.86
CA LEU A 104 -6.99 -2.61 42.64
C LEU A 104 -7.32 -3.81 41.74
N LYS A 105 -6.41 -4.78 41.64
CA LYS A 105 -6.67 -6.07 40.97
C LYS A 105 -7.80 -6.85 41.65
N GLN A 106 -7.81 -6.91 42.98
CA GLN A 106 -8.88 -7.55 43.74
C GLN A 106 -10.22 -6.87 43.51
N GLU A 107 -10.25 -5.54 43.47
CA GLU A 107 -11.47 -4.78 43.19
C GLU A 107 -11.99 -5.06 41.77
N GLN A 108 -11.13 -5.03 40.76
CA GLN A 108 -11.53 -5.36 39.39
C GLN A 108 -12.04 -6.80 39.27
N PHE A 109 -11.38 -7.76 39.94
CA PHE A 109 -11.83 -9.14 39.95
C PHE A 109 -13.18 -9.31 40.67
N ALA A 110 -13.40 -8.57 41.76
CA ALA A 110 -14.68 -8.55 42.47
C ALA A 110 -15.81 -7.98 41.60
N LEU A 111 -15.55 -6.90 40.84
CA LEU A 111 -16.50 -6.34 39.90
C LEU A 111 -16.84 -7.32 38.76
N LEU A 112 -15.83 -8.00 38.20
CA LEU A 112 -16.02 -8.97 37.12
C LEU A 112 -16.84 -10.18 37.59
N ASN A 113 -16.57 -10.68 38.80
CA ASN A 113 -17.40 -11.72 39.43
C ASN A 113 -18.82 -11.24 39.76
N ALA A 114 -18.99 -9.99 40.19
CA ALA A 114 -20.31 -9.43 40.45
C ALA A 114 -21.16 -9.31 39.17
N ILE A 115 -20.53 -8.99 38.04
CA ILE A 115 -21.18 -9.00 36.72
C ILE A 115 -21.59 -10.43 36.36
N HIS A 116 -20.68 -11.41 36.46
CA HIS A 116 -20.99 -12.81 36.15
C HIS A 116 -22.12 -13.38 37.04
N ALA A 117 -22.07 -13.15 38.35
CA ALA A 117 -23.12 -13.55 39.28
C ALA A 117 -24.46 -12.84 39.00
N GLY A 118 -24.40 -11.57 38.61
CA GLY A 118 -25.57 -10.79 38.19
C GLY A 118 -26.21 -11.32 36.91
N THR A 119 -25.40 -11.71 35.93
CA THR A 119 -25.89 -12.26 34.65
C THR A 119 -26.56 -13.62 34.80
N GLU A 120 -26.07 -14.51 35.67
CA GLU A 120 -26.72 -15.81 35.88
C GLU A 120 -28.08 -15.69 36.60
N SER A 121 -28.23 -14.70 37.47
CA SER A 121 -29.51 -14.44 38.16
C SER A 121 -30.60 -13.81 37.29
N HIS A 122 -30.28 -13.37 36.06
CA HIS A 122 -31.22 -12.67 35.16
C HIS A 122 -31.78 -13.53 34.00
N VAL A 123 -31.44 -14.83 33.93
CA VAL A 123 -31.79 -15.69 32.77
C VAL A 123 -33.10 -16.48 32.92
N HIS A 124 -33.81 -16.40 34.04
CA HIS A 124 -35.11 -17.08 34.20
C HIS A 124 -36.24 -16.18 34.71
N THR A 125 -36.69 -15.25 33.86
CA THR A 125 -38.11 -14.87 33.83
C THR A 125 -38.44 -14.45 32.40
N GLU A 126 -38.91 -15.43 31.62
CA GLU A 126 -39.40 -15.24 30.26
C GLU A 126 -40.66 -14.33 30.29
N PRO A 127 -40.65 -13.13 29.68
CA PRO A 127 -41.83 -12.30 29.59
C PRO A 127 -42.68 -12.83 28.43
N ARG A 128 -43.74 -13.55 28.79
CA ARG A 128 -44.84 -13.94 27.91
C ARG A 128 -45.48 -12.67 27.30
N GLU A 129 -45.26 -12.47 25.99
CA GLU A 129 -45.90 -11.41 25.21
C GLU A 129 -47.44 -11.52 25.23
N PRO A 130 -48.16 -10.40 25.42
CA PRO A 130 -49.48 -10.24 24.89
C PRO A 130 -49.47 -9.30 23.68
N SER A 131 -49.86 -9.88 22.55
CA SER A 131 -50.50 -9.22 21.42
C SER A 131 -51.64 -8.30 21.88
N THR A 132 -51.67 -7.02 21.47
CA THR A 132 -52.77 -6.39 20.70
C THR A 132 -52.58 -4.89 20.45
N GLN A 133 -52.86 -4.52 19.20
CA GLN A 133 -53.62 -3.37 18.69
C GLN A 133 -53.35 -1.92 19.17
N ALA A 134 -53.01 -1.10 18.16
CA ALA A 134 -53.57 0.21 17.79
C ALA A 134 -54.30 1.02 18.87
N THR A 135 -53.96 2.31 19.00
CA THR A 135 -54.89 3.47 19.05
C THR A 135 -54.22 4.74 19.60
N LEU A 136 -54.24 5.78 18.76
CA LEU A 136 -54.29 7.23 19.03
C LEU A 136 -53.07 7.99 19.63
N GLU A 137 -52.64 8.98 18.80
CA GLU A 137 -52.25 10.36 19.15
C GLU A 137 -52.79 10.85 20.51
N PRO A 138 -52.05 11.72 21.26
CA PRO A 138 -52.02 13.14 20.86
C PRO A 138 -50.79 14.00 21.29
N LYS A 139 -50.56 15.05 20.51
CA LYS A 139 -50.32 16.45 20.94
C LYS A 139 -49.06 16.79 21.77
N SER A 140 -48.03 17.26 21.05
CA SER A 140 -46.88 17.99 21.59
C SER A 140 -47.21 19.47 21.88
N PRO A 141 -46.83 20.01 23.05
CA PRO A 141 -46.72 21.45 23.26
C PRO A 141 -45.29 21.94 23.02
N SER A 142 -45.22 23.08 22.35
CA SER A 142 -44.07 23.91 22.03
C SER A 142 -43.22 24.24 23.27
N ARG A 143 -41.88 24.13 23.15
CA ARG A 143 -40.92 24.75 24.07
C ARG A 143 -39.90 25.62 23.30
N PRO A 144 -39.40 26.70 23.93
CA PRO A 144 -38.72 27.79 23.26
C PRO A 144 -37.22 27.54 23.08
N VAL A 145 -36.68 28.20 22.05
CA VAL A 145 -35.27 28.38 21.75
C VAL A 145 -34.63 29.23 22.85
N GLU A 146 -33.72 28.66 23.63
CA GLU A 146 -32.75 29.40 24.44
C GLU A 146 -31.35 29.20 23.87
N THR A 147 -30.82 30.29 23.34
CA THR A 147 -29.46 30.48 22.85
C THR A 147 -28.53 30.71 24.04
N PRO A 148 -27.49 29.90 24.30
CA PRO A 148 -26.47 30.28 25.28
C PRO A 148 -25.42 31.19 24.64
N ALA A 149 -25.16 32.29 25.35
CA ALA A 149 -24.25 33.36 25.03
C ALA A 149 -22.77 32.90 24.95
N SER A 150 -22.03 33.59 24.07
CA SER A 150 -20.59 33.47 23.88
C SER A 150 -19.80 33.74 25.16
N VAL A 151 -18.93 32.78 25.52
CA VAL A 151 -17.89 32.94 26.55
C VAL A 151 -16.65 33.56 25.90
N PRO A 152 -16.03 34.61 26.46
CA PRO A 152 -14.85 35.24 25.90
C PRO A 152 -13.56 34.47 26.25
N LEU A 153 -12.72 34.23 25.24
CA LEU A 153 -11.39 33.65 25.34
C LEU A 153 -10.41 34.56 26.11
N PRO A 154 -9.51 34.02 26.95
CA PRO A 154 -8.47 34.80 27.60
C PRO A 154 -7.33 35.14 26.62
N ARG A 155 -7.02 36.43 26.53
CA ARG A 155 -5.86 37.00 25.83
C ARG A 155 -4.55 36.45 26.41
N ARG A 156 -3.72 35.82 25.57
CA ARG A 156 -2.31 35.59 25.87
C ARG A 156 -1.49 36.84 25.51
N SER A 157 -0.79 37.37 26.51
CA SER A 157 0.19 38.44 26.35
C SER A 157 1.49 37.90 25.73
N PRO A 158 2.16 38.64 24.83
CA PRO A 158 3.50 38.31 24.38
C PRO A 158 4.53 38.89 25.36
N LEU A 159 5.33 38.01 25.98
CA LEU A 159 6.52 38.42 26.71
C LEU A 159 7.65 38.68 25.70
N LEU A 160 8.00 39.96 25.57
CA LEU A 160 9.26 40.44 25.04
C LEU A 160 10.37 40.08 26.03
N LEU A 161 11.33 39.28 25.59
CA LEU A 161 12.62 39.11 26.26
C LEU A 161 13.70 39.63 25.31
N SER A 162 14.20 40.81 25.69
CA SER A 162 15.38 41.46 25.16
C SER A 162 16.59 40.98 25.97
N GLU A 163 17.48 40.21 25.35
CA GLU A 163 18.84 39.93 25.82
C GLU A 163 19.73 40.02 24.57
N SER A 164 20.38 41.16 24.34
CA SER A 164 21.69 41.57 24.87
C SER A 164 22.84 41.07 24.00
N GLU A 165 23.44 42.06 23.30
CA GLU A 165 24.79 42.11 22.76
C GLU A 165 25.81 41.17 23.44
N SER A 166 26.55 40.41 22.64
CA SER A 166 28.01 40.32 22.78
C SER A 166 28.61 39.61 21.57
N ASP A 167 29.18 40.44 20.71
CA ASP A 167 30.15 40.11 19.67
C ASP A 167 31.51 39.83 20.33
N PRO A 168 32.23 38.76 19.95
CA PRO A 168 33.67 38.93 19.81
C PRO A 168 34.26 38.18 18.59
N ASP A 169 34.96 38.97 17.76
CA ASP A 169 36.26 38.68 17.16
C ASP A 169 36.51 37.25 16.64
N HIS A 170 36.28 37.06 15.34
CA HIS A 170 36.89 35.98 14.56
C HIS A 170 37.98 36.50 13.63
N ARG A 171 39.17 36.53 14.22
CA ARG A 171 40.48 36.62 13.59
C ARG A 171 40.74 35.38 12.72
N PRO A 172 41.18 35.51 11.46
CA PRO A 172 41.52 34.34 10.64
C PRO A 172 42.92 33.79 11.00
N PRO A 173 43.10 32.46 11.14
CA PRO A 173 44.43 31.88 11.29
C PRO A 173 45.13 31.69 9.93
N PRO A 174 46.48 31.61 9.93
CA PRO A 174 47.31 31.72 8.75
C PRO A 174 47.36 30.44 7.90
N ARG A 175 47.64 30.63 6.62
CA ARG A 175 48.05 29.59 5.67
C ARG A 175 49.29 28.85 6.20
N CYS A 176 49.17 27.54 6.38
CA CYS A 176 50.32 26.64 6.49
C CYS A 176 50.49 25.85 5.19
N SER A 177 51.74 25.88 4.72
CA SER A 177 52.28 25.16 3.58
C SER A 177 52.58 23.69 3.95
N SER A 178 52.44 22.81 2.97
CA SER A 178 53.30 21.66 2.63
C SER A 178 53.66 20.61 3.70
N SER A 179 53.26 19.35 3.47
CA SER A 179 54.02 18.07 3.60
C SER A 179 53.05 16.91 3.32
N ALA A 180 53.18 16.14 2.24
CA ALA A 180 54.05 14.96 2.07
C ALA A 180 53.63 13.71 2.89
N SER A 181 53.28 12.65 2.14
CA SER A 181 53.27 11.22 2.48
C SER A 181 52.47 10.71 3.69
N GLN A 182 51.44 9.92 3.43
CA GLN A 182 51.38 8.48 3.78
C GLN A 182 50.04 7.87 3.35
N GLN A 183 50.10 6.79 2.54
CA GLN A 183 48.99 5.87 2.34
C GLN A 183 48.72 5.08 3.63
N PRO A 184 47.46 4.71 3.90
CA PRO A 184 47.21 3.46 4.59
C PRO A 184 46.32 2.51 3.79
N ALA A 185 46.61 1.24 4.06
CA ALA A 185 46.00 0.00 3.62
C ALA A 185 44.48 0.04 3.39
N SER A 186 44.10 -0.55 2.27
CA SER A 186 42.77 -1.03 1.91
C SER A 186 42.20 -1.99 2.98
N GLN A 187 41.07 -1.59 3.57
CA GLN A 187 40.14 -2.50 4.25
C GLN A 187 39.04 -2.94 3.26
N PRO A 188 38.53 -4.18 3.34
CA PRO A 188 37.40 -4.62 2.55
C PRO A 188 36.09 -4.06 3.14
N ASP A 189 35.36 -3.28 2.36
CA ASP A 189 33.99 -2.88 2.65
C ASP A 189 33.07 -4.11 2.61
N THR A 190 32.81 -4.69 3.77
CA THR A 190 31.69 -5.63 3.97
C THR A 190 30.41 -4.82 4.02
N ASN A 191 29.70 -4.74 2.89
CA ASN A 191 28.36 -4.16 2.79
C ASN A 191 27.32 -5.15 3.37
N PRO A 192 26.67 -4.87 4.51
CA PRO A 192 25.72 -5.80 5.14
C PRO A 192 24.35 -5.90 4.43
N TYR A 193 24.13 -5.18 3.31
CA TYR A 193 22.85 -5.20 2.59
C TYR A 193 22.84 -6.04 1.30
N ALA A 194 23.90 -6.79 1.00
CA ALA A 194 24.00 -7.57 -0.24
C ALA A 194 23.16 -8.87 -0.29
N LEU A 195 22.38 -9.20 0.75
CA LEU A 195 21.70 -10.50 0.84
C LEU A 195 20.25 -10.57 0.31
N PHE A 196 19.69 -9.48 -0.24
CA PHE A 196 18.26 -9.45 -0.62
C PHE A 196 17.94 -9.46 -2.14
N THR A 197 18.92 -9.68 -3.03
CA THR A 197 18.69 -9.59 -4.50
C THR A 197 18.75 -10.90 -5.27
N ASN A 198 18.86 -12.06 -4.61
CA ASN A 198 18.74 -13.35 -5.29
C ASN A 198 17.28 -13.76 -5.46
N PHE A 199 16.55 -13.08 -6.34
CA PHE A 199 15.35 -13.65 -6.95
C PHE A 199 15.79 -14.67 -7.99
N THR A 200 15.82 -15.94 -7.60
CA THR A 200 15.86 -17.06 -8.55
C THR A 200 14.53 -17.06 -9.30
N PRO A 201 14.50 -16.85 -10.63
CA PRO A 201 13.26 -17.02 -11.37
C PRO A 201 12.87 -18.49 -11.27
N LEU A 202 11.69 -18.75 -10.69
CA LEU A 202 11.06 -20.08 -10.72
C LEU A 202 10.88 -20.47 -12.20
N SER A 203 11.61 -21.50 -12.63
CA SER A 203 11.40 -22.13 -13.93
C SER A 203 9.93 -22.55 -14.08
N PRO A 204 9.31 -22.39 -15.26
CA PRO A 204 7.99 -22.94 -15.52
C PRO A 204 8.13 -24.46 -15.64
N LEU A 205 7.77 -25.19 -14.59
CA LEU A 205 7.64 -26.65 -14.60
C LEU A 205 6.28 -27.01 -15.23
N PHE A 206 6.16 -26.81 -16.54
CA PHE A 206 5.12 -27.43 -17.36
C PHE A 206 5.81 -28.09 -18.55
N GLU A 207 6.21 -29.35 -18.37
CA GLU A 207 6.45 -30.25 -19.49
C GLU A 207 5.10 -30.71 -20.05
N PRO A 208 4.83 -30.54 -21.35
CA PRO A 208 3.72 -31.23 -21.99
C PRO A 208 4.13 -32.69 -22.21
N THR A 209 3.60 -33.59 -21.39
CA THR A 209 3.67 -35.04 -21.65
C THR A 209 2.90 -35.33 -22.94
N SER A 210 3.62 -35.61 -24.01
CA SER A 210 3.08 -36.18 -25.25
C SER A 210 2.55 -37.58 -24.93
N LEU A 211 1.22 -37.70 -24.94
CA LEU A 211 0.46 -38.93 -24.82
C LEU A 211 0.38 -39.58 -26.21
N ASP A 212 1.20 -40.60 -26.43
CA ASP A 212 1.02 -41.58 -27.49
C ASP A 212 0.54 -42.91 -26.86
N GLY A 213 -0.50 -43.48 -27.45
CA GLY A 213 -0.70 -44.94 -27.48
C GLY A 213 -1.64 -45.54 -26.45
N ASP A 214 -2.86 -45.79 -26.90
CA ASP A 214 -3.60 -47.07 -26.77
C ASP A 214 -3.48 -47.86 -25.46
N ASP A 215 -4.57 -47.95 -24.69
CA ASP A 215 -5.12 -49.27 -24.37
C ASP A 215 -6.61 -49.20 -23.97
N VAL A 216 -7.33 -50.21 -24.44
CA VAL A 216 -8.74 -50.49 -24.27
C VAL A 216 -8.97 -51.30 -23.00
N SER A 217 -9.96 -50.92 -22.19
CA SER A 217 -10.83 -51.80 -21.37
C SER A 217 -11.75 -50.88 -20.55
N GLU A 218 -13.05 -50.82 -20.86
CA GLU A 218 -14.05 -51.73 -20.28
C GLU A 218 -14.10 -51.60 -18.76
N LEU A 219 -15.13 -50.90 -18.24
CA LEU A 219 -16.09 -51.44 -17.27
C LEU A 219 -16.94 -50.35 -16.60
N SER A 220 -18.22 -50.69 -16.46
CA SER A 220 -19.19 -50.27 -15.44
C SER A 220 -19.72 -48.84 -15.46
N GLU A 221 -20.87 -48.72 -16.12
CA GLU A 221 -21.99 -47.89 -15.69
C GLU A 221 -22.29 -48.14 -14.21
N SER A 222 -22.32 -47.07 -13.41
CA SER A 222 -22.96 -47.08 -12.09
C SER A 222 -23.89 -45.89 -11.99
N GLU A 223 -25.18 -46.19 -12.14
CA GLU A 223 -26.30 -45.42 -11.60
C GLU A 223 -25.97 -44.97 -10.17
N PHE A 224 -26.06 -43.66 -9.90
CA PHE A 224 -26.23 -43.19 -8.53
C PHE A 224 -27.44 -42.25 -8.49
N SER A 225 -28.42 -42.74 -7.75
CA SER A 225 -29.77 -42.25 -7.55
C SER A 225 -29.84 -40.89 -6.85
N ASP A 226 -30.79 -40.07 -7.33
CA ASP A 226 -31.44 -39.01 -6.58
C ASP A 226 -31.90 -39.49 -5.19
N VAL A 227 -31.54 -38.74 -4.15
CA VAL A 227 -32.11 -38.88 -2.82
C VAL A 227 -32.62 -37.52 -2.38
N ASP A 228 -33.93 -37.34 -2.57
CA ASP A 228 -34.77 -36.35 -1.89
C ASP A 228 -34.59 -36.47 -0.37
N SER A 229 -34.34 -35.33 0.28
CA SER A 229 -34.40 -35.21 1.75
C SER A 229 -35.45 -34.18 2.11
N GLU A 230 -36.70 -34.64 2.16
CA GLU A 230 -37.77 -34.06 2.96
C GLU A 230 -37.42 -34.22 4.44
N SER A 231 -37.40 -33.11 5.19
CA SER A 231 -37.34 -33.14 6.65
C SER A 231 -38.65 -32.62 7.23
N GLU A 232 -39.46 -33.58 7.68
CA GLU A 232 -40.72 -33.43 8.40
C GLU A 232 -40.55 -32.77 9.78
N SER A 233 -41.53 -31.92 10.12
CA SER A 233 -41.81 -31.42 11.45
C SER A 233 -42.55 -32.46 12.32
N PRO A 234 -42.32 -32.53 13.63
CA PRO A 234 -43.27 -33.17 14.54
C PRO A 234 -44.12 -32.15 15.34
N PRO A 235 -45.43 -32.40 15.53
CA PRO A 235 -46.28 -31.67 16.46
C PRO A 235 -46.37 -32.39 17.82
N SER A 236 -46.43 -31.64 18.93
CA SER A 236 -46.90 -32.18 20.21
C SER A 236 -47.35 -31.09 21.19
N THR A 237 -48.67 -30.97 21.34
CA THR A 237 -49.38 -30.50 22.54
C THR A 237 -49.43 -31.62 23.59
N PRO A 238 -49.46 -31.35 24.92
CA PRO A 238 -50.73 -31.30 25.68
C PRO A 238 -50.64 -30.43 26.98
N PRO A 239 -51.49 -30.60 28.01
CA PRO A 239 -52.88 -30.13 28.10
C PRO A 239 -53.09 -29.06 29.20
N VAL A 240 -54.28 -28.47 29.12
CA VAL A 240 -54.88 -27.47 30.00
C VAL A 240 -54.90 -27.91 31.48
N SER A 241 -54.56 -27.00 32.40
CA SER A 241 -55.00 -27.06 33.79
C SER A 241 -55.28 -25.65 34.31
N SER A 242 -56.56 -25.43 34.58
CA SER A 242 -57.15 -24.24 35.19
C SER A 242 -56.75 -24.13 36.66
N ALA A 243 -56.16 -23.00 37.06
CA ALA A 243 -56.13 -22.58 38.45
C ALA A 243 -56.27 -21.07 38.54
N SER A 244 -57.45 -20.68 39.01
CA SER A 244 -57.84 -19.33 39.41
C SER A 244 -57.01 -18.88 40.61
N CYS A 245 -56.18 -17.85 40.45
CA CYS A 245 -55.58 -17.10 41.55
C CYS A 245 -55.80 -15.60 41.31
N GLN A 246 -56.75 -15.03 42.05
CA GLN A 246 -56.92 -13.59 42.20
C GLN A 246 -55.74 -13.06 43.02
N HIS A 247 -54.84 -12.29 42.39
CA HIS A 247 -53.78 -11.56 43.08
C HIS A 247 -53.82 -10.08 42.74
N THR A 248 -53.61 -9.29 43.79
CA THR A 248 -53.88 -7.86 43.93
C THR A 248 -52.84 -6.99 43.22
N PRO A 249 -53.23 -5.88 42.58
CA PRO A 249 -52.31 -4.99 41.88
C PRO A 249 -51.87 -3.86 42.80
N ALA A 250 -50.69 -3.95 43.43
CA ALA A 250 -50.18 -2.81 44.20
C ALA A 250 -48.65 -2.70 44.37
N LYS A 251 -47.83 -3.57 43.75
CA LYS A 251 -46.38 -3.59 44.09
C LYS A 251 -45.39 -3.81 42.94
N VAL A 252 -45.79 -3.62 41.69
CA VAL A 252 -44.92 -3.87 40.50
C VAL A 252 -44.20 -2.61 40.00
N HIS A 253 -44.46 -1.43 40.58
CA HIS A 253 -43.96 -0.18 40.00
C HIS A 253 -42.52 0.20 40.39
N ALA A 254 -41.91 -0.44 41.40
CA ALA A 254 -40.60 -0.04 41.92
C ALA A 254 -39.42 -0.70 41.18
N ASP A 255 -39.60 -1.92 40.65
CA ASP A 255 -38.50 -2.65 39.99
C ASP A 255 -38.27 -2.18 38.54
N ASP A 256 -39.27 -1.56 37.93
CA ASP A 256 -39.22 -1.04 36.55
C ASP A 256 -38.35 0.23 36.43
N GLU A 257 -38.25 1.01 37.50
CA GLU A 257 -37.46 2.25 37.52
C GLU A 257 -35.94 1.97 37.51
N GLY A 258 -35.51 0.89 38.18
CA GLY A 258 -34.12 0.46 38.21
C GLY A 258 -33.62 -0.07 36.85
N ALA A 259 -34.48 -0.78 36.12
CA ALA A 259 -34.17 -1.24 34.76
C ALA A 259 -34.01 -0.06 33.78
N ARG A 260 -34.89 0.94 33.89
CA ARG A 260 -34.81 2.17 33.08
C ARG A 260 -33.51 2.94 33.30
N LEU A 261 -33.07 3.08 34.56
CA LEU A 261 -31.83 3.77 34.90
C LEU A 261 -30.59 3.06 34.34
N LYS A 262 -30.55 1.73 34.40
CA LYS A 262 -29.45 0.94 33.82
C LYS A 262 -29.41 1.03 32.29
N ALA A 263 -30.57 0.94 31.64
CA ALA A 263 -30.67 1.09 30.18
C ALA A 263 -30.22 2.50 29.74
N GLU A 264 -30.60 3.55 30.47
CA GLU A 264 -30.15 4.92 30.21
C GLU A 264 -28.62 5.05 30.39
N GLN A 265 -28.05 4.43 31.42
CA GLN A 265 -26.61 4.48 31.65
C GLN A 265 -25.82 3.75 30.55
N GLN A 266 -26.30 2.60 30.07
CA GLN A 266 -25.70 1.88 28.95
C GLN A 266 -25.81 2.68 27.65
N ALA A 267 -26.96 3.32 27.40
CA ALA A 267 -27.13 4.20 26.25
C ALA A 267 -26.14 5.37 26.27
N ARG A 268 -25.90 6.00 27.43
CA ARG A 268 -24.89 7.06 27.59
C ARG A 268 -23.47 6.56 27.31
N GLN A 269 -23.12 5.33 27.72
CA GLN A 269 -21.81 4.76 27.41
C GLN A 269 -21.64 4.53 25.91
N GLN A 270 -22.66 3.98 25.23
CA GLN A 270 -22.62 3.79 23.77
C GLN A 270 -22.52 5.12 23.03
N GLU A 271 -23.26 6.15 23.46
CA GLU A 271 -23.17 7.50 22.92
C GLU A 271 -21.77 8.10 23.12
N GLU A 272 -21.15 7.89 24.29
CA GLU A 272 -19.77 8.33 24.53
C GLU A 272 -18.75 7.63 23.62
N PHE A 273 -18.91 6.32 23.39
CA PHE A 273 -18.08 5.58 22.43
C PHE A 273 -18.23 6.12 21.01
N HIS A 274 -19.46 6.35 20.55
CA HIS A 274 -19.70 6.95 19.23
C HIS A 274 -19.10 8.34 19.11
N ARG A 275 -19.25 9.18 20.15
CA ARG A 275 -18.67 10.52 20.20
C ARG A 275 -17.14 10.49 20.11
N ARG A 276 -16.47 9.60 20.85
CA ARG A 276 -15.00 9.45 20.77
C ARG A 276 -14.55 8.93 19.40
N ALA A 277 -15.29 7.99 18.80
CA ALA A 277 -15.01 7.50 17.46
C ALA A 277 -15.13 8.60 16.39
N GLU A 278 -16.15 9.46 16.48
CA GLU A 278 -16.28 10.62 15.61
C GLU A 278 -15.16 11.65 15.84
N GLU A 279 -14.77 11.89 17.09
CA GLU A 279 -13.67 12.80 17.41
C GLU A 279 -12.34 12.32 16.80
N ILE A 280 -12.06 11.00 16.85
CA ILE A 280 -10.88 10.40 16.23
C ILE A 280 -10.92 10.59 14.71
N ARG A 281 -12.06 10.32 14.05
CA ARG A 281 -12.23 10.54 12.60
C ARG A 281 -12.10 12.02 12.23
N ALA A 282 -12.57 12.93 13.07
CA ALA A 282 -12.43 14.38 12.86
C ALA A 282 -10.97 14.82 12.99
N LYS A 283 -10.23 14.31 13.99
CA LYS A 283 -8.78 14.55 14.16
C LYS A 283 -7.97 14.01 12.98
N GLN A 284 -8.32 12.83 12.46
CA GLN A 284 -7.68 12.27 11.26
C GLN A 284 -7.91 13.16 10.03
N ARG A 285 -9.17 13.57 9.78
CA ARG A 285 -9.48 14.52 8.69
C ARG A 285 -8.75 15.86 8.84
N ALA A 286 -8.64 16.39 10.06
CA ALA A 286 -7.90 17.63 10.31
C ALA A 286 -6.39 17.47 10.03
N LYS A 287 -5.78 16.34 10.41
CA LYS A 287 -4.38 16.03 10.09
C LYS A 287 -4.16 15.88 8.58
N GLU A 288 -5.09 15.25 7.89
CA GLU A 288 -5.03 15.07 6.42
C GLU A 288 -5.13 16.43 5.70
N ASN A 289 -6.07 17.29 6.11
CA ASN A 289 -6.17 18.65 5.58
C ASN A 289 -4.91 19.48 5.89
N GLN A 290 -4.36 19.37 7.11
CA GLN A 290 -3.11 20.05 7.47
C GLN A 290 -1.94 19.59 6.57
N LYS A 291 -1.84 18.28 6.31
CA LYS A 291 -0.83 17.71 5.41
C LYS A 291 -1.02 18.22 3.97
N LEU A 292 -2.25 18.40 3.53
CA LEU A 292 -2.56 18.97 2.21
C LEU A 292 -2.14 20.44 2.13
N ASP A 293 -2.45 21.25 3.15
CA ASP A 293 -2.05 22.66 3.22
C ASP A 293 -0.53 22.83 3.26
N GLU A 294 0.18 21.96 3.99
CA GLU A 294 1.65 21.92 4.03
C GLU A 294 2.23 21.53 2.67
N TRP A 295 1.61 20.57 1.98
CA TRP A 295 2.02 20.16 0.65
C TRP A 295 1.81 21.27 -0.41
N VAL A 296 0.69 21.99 -0.34
CA VAL A 296 0.41 23.14 -1.22
C VAL A 296 1.41 24.27 -0.95
N SER A 297 1.65 24.60 0.32
CA SER A 297 2.57 25.67 0.71
C SER A 297 4.02 25.41 0.30
N ASN A 298 4.47 24.15 0.29
CA ASN A 298 5.81 23.78 -0.17
C ASN A 298 5.98 23.82 -1.69
N ASN A 299 4.89 23.74 -2.46
CA ASN A 299 4.94 23.78 -3.93
C ASN A 299 4.77 25.18 -4.52
N ASP A 300 4.28 26.17 -3.76
CA ASP A 300 4.11 27.56 -4.20
C ASP A 300 5.35 28.44 -4.00
N THR A 301 6.56 27.87 -4.02
CA THR A 301 7.79 28.70 -4.08
C THR A 301 7.81 29.46 -5.41
N PRO A 302 7.73 30.81 -5.39
CA PRO A 302 7.66 31.60 -6.61
C PRO A 302 8.98 31.46 -7.37
N PHE A 303 8.91 30.73 -8.49
CA PHE A 303 9.96 30.57 -9.46
C PHE A 303 10.39 31.97 -9.96
N TYR A 304 11.51 32.46 -9.44
CA TYR A 304 12.12 33.72 -9.83
C TYR A 304 12.40 33.68 -11.33
N SER A 305 11.63 34.45 -12.10
CA SER A 305 11.81 34.65 -13.52
C SER A 305 13.12 35.38 -13.78
N SER A 306 14.19 34.62 -14.01
CA SER A 306 15.44 35.16 -14.54
C SER A 306 15.33 35.21 -16.06
N ALA A 307 15.01 36.41 -16.55
CA ALA A 307 15.07 36.75 -17.96
C ALA A 307 16.48 36.49 -18.51
N SER A 308 16.58 35.61 -19.51
CA SER A 308 17.80 35.41 -20.29
C SER A 308 17.48 35.53 -21.77
N SER A 309 17.99 36.61 -22.33
CA SER A 309 17.97 37.04 -23.72
C SER A 309 18.63 35.99 -24.62
N THR A 310 17.93 35.54 -25.67
CA THR A 310 18.52 34.71 -26.74
C THR A 310 18.66 35.51 -28.03
N SER A 311 19.92 35.78 -28.34
CA SER A 311 20.41 36.35 -29.59
C SER A 311 20.22 35.40 -30.76
N SER A 312 19.77 35.96 -31.87
CA SER A 312 19.63 35.32 -33.17
C SER A 312 20.99 34.99 -33.80
N GLN A 313 21.16 33.79 -34.35
CA GLN A 313 22.13 33.56 -35.41
C GLN A 313 21.61 32.54 -36.41
N SER A 314 21.43 33.05 -37.62
CA SER A 314 21.13 32.38 -38.88
C SER A 314 22.39 31.69 -39.42
N GLY A 315 22.22 30.51 -40.01
CA GLY A 315 23.28 29.80 -40.73
C GLY A 315 22.70 28.79 -41.70
N ALA A 316 23.03 28.97 -42.97
CA ALA A 316 22.39 28.40 -44.15
C ALA A 316 22.84 26.97 -44.52
N SER A 317 21.92 26.28 -45.21
CA SER A 317 22.05 25.40 -46.39
C SER A 317 23.36 24.64 -46.66
N ALA A 318 23.26 23.32 -46.90
CA ALA A 318 23.75 22.69 -48.13
C ALA A 318 23.21 21.25 -48.28
N SER A 319 22.56 21.02 -49.41
CA SER A 319 22.24 19.72 -50.00
C SER A 319 23.47 19.15 -50.71
N THR A 320 23.74 17.84 -50.60
CA THR A 320 24.53 17.11 -51.60
C THR A 320 24.16 15.63 -51.59
N SER A 321 23.58 15.20 -52.70
CA SER A 321 23.45 13.82 -53.16
C SER A 321 24.72 13.42 -53.91
N THR A 322 25.17 12.18 -53.77
CA THR A 322 25.94 11.45 -54.80
C THR A 322 25.97 9.96 -54.48
N SER A 323 25.53 9.19 -55.46
CA SER A 323 25.68 7.75 -55.62
C SER A 323 27.07 7.39 -56.15
N THR A 324 27.44 6.10 -56.02
CA THR A 324 28.12 5.22 -57.01
C THR A 324 29.29 4.36 -56.49
N THR A 325 29.26 3.11 -56.98
CA THR A 325 30.35 2.19 -57.38
C THR A 325 31.12 1.34 -56.36
N SER A 326 30.72 0.06 -56.35
CA SER A 326 31.53 -1.14 -56.68
C SER A 326 32.98 -1.25 -56.20
N SER A 327 33.24 -2.27 -55.36
CA SER A 327 34.51 -2.99 -55.37
C SER A 327 34.31 -4.44 -54.92
N SER A 328 34.66 -5.34 -55.83
CA SER A 328 34.63 -6.80 -55.75
C SER A 328 35.93 -7.33 -55.12
N CYS A 329 35.84 -8.29 -54.20
CA CYS A 329 36.89 -9.28 -53.92
C CYS A 329 36.24 -10.58 -53.41
N PRO A 330 36.62 -11.76 -53.94
CA PRO A 330 35.95 -13.03 -53.67
C PRO A 330 36.56 -13.75 -52.45
N SER A 331 35.69 -14.25 -51.56
CA SER A 331 36.06 -15.18 -50.48
C SER A 331 35.49 -16.58 -50.74
N PRO A 332 36.19 -17.64 -50.32
CA PRO A 332 35.86 -19.02 -50.66
C PRO A 332 34.73 -19.58 -49.78
N HIS A 333 33.69 -20.07 -50.45
CA HIS A 333 32.95 -21.30 -50.19
C HIS A 333 32.92 -21.81 -48.73
N LEU A 334 32.10 -21.19 -47.88
CA LEU A 334 31.51 -21.85 -46.72
C LEU A 334 30.04 -22.11 -47.00
N ALA A 335 29.64 -23.34 -46.73
CA ALA A 335 28.38 -23.96 -47.09
C ALA A 335 27.16 -23.11 -46.70
N ALA A 336 26.18 -23.11 -47.60
CA ALA A 336 24.83 -22.60 -47.41
C ALA A 336 24.19 -23.29 -46.20
N LEU A 337 24.26 -22.63 -45.04
CA LEU A 337 23.29 -22.82 -43.98
C LEU A 337 22.13 -21.89 -44.30
N ASP A 338 20.97 -22.51 -44.48
CA ASP A 338 19.68 -21.94 -44.84
C ASP A 338 19.35 -20.73 -43.95
N GLN A 339 19.51 -19.51 -44.49
CA GLN A 339 19.22 -18.25 -43.79
C GLN A 339 17.72 -17.91 -43.78
N ASP A 340 16.88 -18.71 -44.44
CA ASP A 340 15.43 -18.51 -44.53
C ASP A 340 14.65 -19.06 -43.32
N ALA A 341 15.33 -19.63 -42.31
CA ALA A 341 14.69 -20.16 -41.09
C ALA A 341 15.00 -19.36 -39.80
N LEU A 342 15.50 -18.12 -39.93
CA LEU A 342 15.44 -17.17 -38.82
C LEU A 342 14.05 -16.55 -38.80
N GLU A 343 13.07 -17.35 -38.40
CA GLU A 343 11.75 -16.87 -37.99
C GLU A 343 11.98 -15.67 -37.07
N PRO A 344 11.48 -14.47 -37.42
CA PRO A 344 11.62 -13.31 -36.56
C PRO A 344 11.10 -13.72 -35.19
N PHE A 345 11.92 -13.59 -34.14
CA PHE A 345 11.50 -13.86 -32.77
C PHE A 345 10.27 -13.01 -32.49
N VAL A 346 9.08 -13.60 -32.68
CA VAL A 346 7.82 -12.98 -32.33
C VAL A 346 7.82 -12.98 -30.82
N ILE A 347 8.21 -11.86 -30.24
CA ILE A 347 8.12 -11.66 -28.80
C ILE A 347 6.65 -11.82 -28.47
N ALA A 348 6.31 -12.88 -27.72
CA ALA A 348 4.95 -13.11 -27.29
C ALA A 348 4.42 -11.84 -26.60
N PRO A 349 3.17 -11.42 -26.88
CA PRO A 349 2.60 -10.26 -26.22
C PRO A 349 2.69 -10.44 -24.71
N ILE A 350 3.12 -9.38 -24.01
CA ILE A 350 3.25 -9.39 -22.55
C ILE A 350 1.87 -9.65 -21.92
N SER A 351 1.80 -10.54 -20.94
CA SER A 351 0.55 -10.86 -20.27
C SER A 351 0.04 -9.66 -19.46
N ASP A 352 -1.27 -9.60 -19.23
CA ASP A 352 -1.88 -8.55 -18.41
C ASP A 352 -1.34 -8.55 -16.97
N GLU A 353 -1.03 -9.72 -16.43
CA GLU A 353 -0.40 -9.88 -15.12
C GLU A 353 1.04 -9.34 -15.11
N ASP A 354 1.81 -9.61 -16.16
CA ASP A 354 3.19 -9.12 -16.27
C ASP A 354 3.22 -7.60 -16.50
N LEU A 355 2.24 -7.03 -17.19
CA LEU A 355 2.05 -5.58 -17.27
C LEU A 355 1.86 -4.95 -15.89
N VAL A 356 0.97 -5.52 -15.07
CA VAL A 356 0.74 -5.03 -13.69
C VAL A 356 2.04 -5.09 -12.88
N ARG A 357 2.74 -6.23 -12.94
CA ARG A 357 4.04 -6.40 -12.27
C ARG A 357 5.08 -5.40 -12.75
N LEU A 358 5.13 -5.14 -14.05
CA LEU A 358 6.05 -4.16 -14.65
C LEU A 358 5.78 -2.74 -14.13
N PHE A 359 4.51 -2.33 -14.04
CA PHE A 359 4.16 -1.01 -13.51
C PHE A 359 4.50 -0.86 -12.03
N ILE A 360 4.16 -1.87 -11.21
CA ILE A 360 4.54 -1.89 -9.79
C ILE A 360 6.06 -1.82 -9.65
N PHE A 361 6.78 -2.60 -10.45
CA PHE A 361 8.24 -2.59 -10.45
C PHE A 361 8.79 -1.22 -10.83
N HIS A 362 8.29 -0.58 -11.89
CA HIS A 362 8.73 0.76 -12.30
C HIS A 362 8.44 1.83 -11.26
N ASP A 363 7.31 1.75 -10.56
CA ASP A 363 6.97 2.70 -9.50
C ASP A 363 7.92 2.55 -8.30
N GLN A 364 8.19 1.31 -7.87
CA GLN A 364 9.19 1.02 -6.84
C GLN A 364 10.61 1.46 -7.26
N GLN A 365 10.96 1.34 -8.54
CA GLN A 365 12.24 1.83 -9.05
C GLN A 365 12.36 3.35 -8.92
N TRP A 366 11.29 4.11 -9.18
CA TRP A 366 11.30 5.56 -8.99
C TRP A 366 11.63 5.95 -7.55
N ASP A 367 11.08 5.25 -6.57
CA ASP A 367 11.39 5.51 -5.15
C ASP A 367 12.84 5.17 -4.84
N ARG A 368 13.33 4.01 -5.33
CA ARG A 368 14.70 3.55 -5.10
C ARG A 368 15.74 4.50 -5.68
N ILE A 369 15.57 5.01 -6.90
CA ILE A 369 16.58 5.89 -7.52
C ILE A 369 16.77 7.23 -6.78
N THR A 370 15.79 7.66 -5.96
CA THR A 370 15.96 8.85 -5.12
C THR A 370 17.02 8.64 -4.03
N SER A 371 17.23 7.40 -3.59
CA SER A 371 18.18 7.01 -2.54
C SER A 371 19.60 6.77 -3.04
N PHE A 372 19.78 6.47 -4.32
CA PHE A 372 21.11 6.19 -4.87
C PHE A 372 21.98 7.45 -5.00
N HIS A 373 23.28 7.28 -4.79
CA HIS A 373 24.30 8.33 -4.90
C HIS A 373 24.91 8.40 -6.31
N SER A 374 24.90 7.28 -7.03
CA SER A 374 25.33 7.14 -8.41
C SER A 374 24.24 6.41 -9.18
N LEU A 375 23.84 6.95 -10.32
CA LEU A 375 22.79 6.38 -11.18
C LEU A 375 23.36 6.02 -12.55
N GLN A 376 22.93 4.90 -13.11
CA GLN A 376 23.26 4.43 -14.44
C GLN A 376 22.03 4.42 -15.35
N TRP A 377 22.26 4.25 -16.66
CA TRP A 377 21.18 4.16 -17.65
C TRP A 377 20.13 3.09 -17.31
N SER A 378 20.56 1.93 -16.79
CA SER A 378 19.69 0.81 -16.42
C SER A 378 18.85 1.05 -15.17
N ASP A 379 19.20 2.02 -14.34
CA ASP A 379 18.51 2.27 -13.07
C ASP A 379 17.20 3.04 -13.28
N PHE A 380 17.05 3.69 -14.43
CA PHE A 380 15.86 4.46 -14.75
C PHE A 380 14.73 3.53 -15.25
N PRO A 381 13.52 3.63 -14.68
CA PRO A 381 12.35 2.89 -15.16
C PRO A 381 11.80 3.54 -16.45
N TRP A 382 12.49 3.29 -17.56
CA TRP A 382 12.10 3.78 -18.88
C TRP A 382 10.68 3.31 -19.25
N PRO A 383 9.82 4.15 -19.84
CA PRO A 383 8.44 3.79 -20.18
C PRO A 383 8.41 2.89 -21.43
N VAL A 384 8.88 1.65 -21.28
CA VAL A 384 8.86 0.61 -22.30
C VAL A 384 8.34 -0.69 -21.67
N LEU A 385 7.66 -1.52 -22.46
CA LEU A 385 7.11 -2.81 -22.01
C LEU A 385 8.19 -3.89 -21.88
N ASN A 386 9.24 -3.63 -21.09
CA ASN A 386 10.33 -4.56 -20.86
C ASN A 386 10.94 -4.37 -19.46
N PHE A 387 11.01 -5.44 -18.67
CA PHE A 387 11.61 -5.45 -17.33
C PHE A 387 13.09 -5.05 -17.31
N ILE A 388 13.82 -5.31 -18.39
CA ILE A 388 15.26 -4.99 -18.50
C ILE A 388 15.47 -3.51 -18.86
N GLY A 389 14.43 -2.86 -19.40
CA GLY A 389 14.55 -1.54 -20.01
C GLY A 389 15.28 -1.54 -21.36
N PRO A 390 15.29 -0.40 -22.06
CA PRO A 390 16.00 -0.24 -23.32
C PRO A 390 17.50 -0.35 -23.08
N ARG A 391 18.22 -1.07 -23.92
CA ARG A 391 19.68 -1.11 -23.85
C ARG A 391 20.30 0.15 -24.40
N SER A 392 19.59 0.97 -25.17
CA SER A 392 20.09 2.18 -25.81
C SER A 392 19.02 3.24 -26.03
N GLU A 393 19.44 4.49 -26.25
CA GLU A 393 18.53 5.61 -26.57
C GLU A 393 17.72 5.38 -27.85
N ARG A 394 18.19 4.50 -28.74
CA ARG A 394 17.54 4.18 -30.02
C ARG A 394 16.36 3.21 -29.88
N GLU A 395 16.36 2.41 -28.82
CA GLU A 395 15.26 1.47 -28.52
C GLU A 395 14.06 2.18 -27.90
N ILE A 396 14.24 3.42 -27.43
CA ILE A 396 13.14 4.27 -27.02
C ILE A 396 12.47 4.81 -28.28
N THR A 397 11.38 4.17 -28.69
CA THR A 397 10.58 4.53 -29.86
C THR A 397 9.24 5.14 -29.43
N VAL A 398 8.60 5.90 -30.33
CA VAL A 398 7.25 6.43 -30.09
C VAL A 398 6.30 5.29 -29.76
N ASP A 399 6.40 4.19 -30.51
CA ASP A 399 5.52 3.02 -30.39
C ASP A 399 5.70 2.38 -29.01
N SER A 400 6.93 2.08 -28.59
CA SER A 400 7.20 1.48 -27.26
C SER A 400 6.72 2.33 -26.10
N VAL A 401 6.83 3.67 -26.20
CA VAL A 401 6.36 4.59 -25.15
C VAL A 401 4.84 4.70 -25.18
N SER A 402 4.24 4.76 -26.37
CA SER A 402 2.79 4.81 -26.52
C SER A 402 2.13 3.53 -26.01
N GLU A 403 2.72 2.37 -26.30
CA GLU A 403 2.25 1.07 -25.84
C GLU A 403 2.34 0.98 -24.31
N TYR A 404 3.48 1.35 -23.71
CA TYR A 404 3.64 1.38 -22.26
C TYR A 404 2.55 2.23 -21.57
N ILE A 405 2.32 3.44 -22.07
CA ILE A 405 1.33 4.35 -21.52
C ILE A 405 -0.09 3.79 -21.73
N LEU A 406 -0.44 3.37 -22.95
CA LEU A 406 -1.79 2.91 -23.25
C LEU A 406 -2.13 1.60 -22.53
N SER A 407 -1.17 0.67 -22.40
CA SER A 407 -1.33 -0.56 -21.62
C SER A 407 -1.57 -0.29 -20.14
N ALA A 408 -0.90 0.70 -19.54
CA ALA A 408 -1.13 1.09 -18.14
C ALA A 408 -2.58 1.50 -17.86
N LEU A 409 -3.26 2.03 -18.89
CA LEU A 409 -4.63 2.52 -18.82
C LEU A 409 -5.63 1.39 -19.06
N GLN A 410 -5.30 0.47 -19.97
CA GLN A 410 -6.10 -0.74 -20.20
C GLN A 410 -6.15 -1.61 -18.94
N VAL A 411 -5.06 -1.62 -18.16
CA VAL A 411 -5.02 -2.28 -16.85
C VAL A 411 -6.05 -1.72 -15.86
N GLN A 412 -6.30 -0.42 -15.88
CA GLN A 412 -7.13 0.25 -14.88
C GLN A 412 -8.62 0.32 -15.25
N ASN A 413 -8.96 0.30 -16.54
CA ASN A 413 -10.33 0.43 -17.01
C ASN A 413 -10.64 -0.62 -18.08
N ALA A 414 -11.16 -1.79 -17.69
CA ALA A 414 -11.70 -2.77 -18.64
C ALA A 414 -13.02 -2.30 -19.26
N ASP A 415 -13.72 -1.41 -18.56
CA ASP A 415 -15.09 -1.01 -18.88
C ASP A 415 -15.12 0.42 -19.41
N GLY A 416 -15.03 0.58 -20.72
CA GLY A 416 -15.75 1.67 -21.40
C GLY A 416 -14.90 2.73 -22.10
N TYR A 417 -15.32 3.00 -23.34
CA TYR A 417 -14.91 4.12 -24.19
C TYR A 417 -15.45 5.46 -23.70
N ASP A 418 -15.49 5.68 -22.39
CA ASP A 418 -16.11 6.86 -21.80
C ASP A 418 -15.17 8.09 -21.82
N GLU A 419 -15.80 9.25 -21.69
CA GLU A 419 -15.12 10.54 -21.55
C GLU A 419 -14.12 10.55 -20.39
N GLU A 420 -14.45 9.83 -19.33
CA GLU A 420 -13.68 9.73 -18.10
C GLU A 420 -12.38 8.96 -18.32
N GLY A 421 -12.44 7.80 -18.98
CA GLY A 421 -11.28 7.03 -19.41
C GLY A 421 -10.36 7.90 -20.24
N ARG A 422 -10.87 8.67 -21.22
CA ARG A 422 -10.05 9.62 -21.98
C ARG A 422 -9.41 10.71 -21.11
N LEU A 423 -10.14 11.24 -20.12
CA LEU A 423 -9.59 12.25 -19.20
C LEU A 423 -8.46 11.66 -18.35
N ARG A 424 -8.64 10.44 -17.82
CA ARG A 424 -7.60 9.70 -17.08
C ARG A 424 -6.36 9.45 -17.95
N ARG A 425 -6.54 9.05 -19.22
CA ARG A 425 -5.41 8.89 -20.16
C ARG A 425 -4.62 10.19 -20.33
N LYS A 426 -5.33 11.29 -20.52
CA LYS A 426 -4.74 12.64 -20.65
C LYS A 426 -4.00 13.06 -19.37
N GLU A 427 -4.59 12.79 -18.21
CA GLU A 427 -3.98 13.11 -16.92
C GLU A 427 -2.70 12.32 -16.67
N MET A 428 -2.73 11.01 -16.94
CA MET A 428 -1.56 10.15 -16.77
C MET A 428 -0.42 10.54 -17.72
N VAL A 429 -0.72 10.88 -18.98
CA VAL A 429 0.28 11.42 -19.91
C VAL A 429 0.88 12.72 -19.38
N LYS A 430 0.06 13.64 -18.85
CA LYS A 430 0.55 14.88 -18.25
C LYS A 430 1.44 14.62 -17.03
N GLU A 431 1.08 13.65 -16.18
CA GLU A 431 1.88 13.27 -15.03
C GLU A 431 3.25 12.74 -15.45
N GLN A 432 3.28 11.86 -16.46
CA GLN A 432 4.54 11.34 -17.01
C GLN A 432 5.38 12.46 -17.62
N ILE A 433 4.78 13.43 -18.32
CA ILE A 433 5.50 14.62 -18.82
C ILE A 433 6.11 15.41 -17.66
N ARG A 434 5.38 15.63 -16.55
CA ARG A 434 5.91 16.32 -15.37
C ARG A 434 7.07 15.56 -14.74
N LYS A 435 7.00 14.22 -14.70
CA LYS A 435 8.03 13.34 -14.13
C LYS A 435 9.31 13.36 -14.97
N TRP A 436 9.18 13.34 -16.30
CA TRP A 436 10.31 13.34 -17.25
C TRP A 436 10.77 14.74 -17.68
N HIS A 437 10.10 15.80 -17.24
CA HIS A 437 10.42 17.18 -17.65
C HIS A 437 11.89 17.50 -17.41
N PRO A 438 12.61 18.08 -18.40
CA PRO A 438 14.06 18.27 -18.32
C PRO A 438 14.47 19.01 -17.05
N ASP A 439 13.78 20.09 -16.68
CA ASP A 439 14.11 20.85 -15.47
C ASP A 439 14.06 20.02 -14.17
N ARG A 440 13.02 19.21 -13.97
CA ARG A 440 12.87 18.36 -12.78
C ARG A 440 13.78 17.14 -12.83
N PHE A 441 13.92 16.54 -14.00
CA PHE A 441 14.71 15.34 -14.21
C PHE A 441 16.22 15.65 -14.09
N GLU A 442 16.68 16.75 -14.67
CA GLU A 442 18.08 17.18 -14.63
C GLU A 442 18.52 17.59 -13.22
N SER A 443 17.70 18.38 -12.52
CA SER A 443 18.00 18.82 -11.16
C SER A 443 18.04 17.68 -10.14
N ARG A 444 17.15 16.68 -10.26
CA ARG A 444 17.05 15.59 -9.28
C ARG A 444 17.97 14.41 -9.55
N PHE A 445 18.08 13.98 -10.80
CA PHE A 445 18.71 12.69 -11.12
C PHE A 445 20.00 12.83 -11.92
N LEU A 446 20.06 13.79 -12.86
CA LEU A 446 21.20 13.86 -13.78
C LEU A 446 22.51 14.24 -13.08
N GLY A 447 22.46 14.99 -11.97
CA GLY A 447 23.62 15.27 -11.12
C GLY A 447 24.24 14.02 -10.50
N LYS A 448 23.45 12.96 -10.29
CA LYS A 448 23.87 11.67 -9.74
C LYS A 448 24.37 10.70 -10.83
N VAL A 449 24.13 10.99 -12.11
CA VAL A 449 24.63 10.15 -13.21
C VAL A 449 26.09 10.52 -13.49
N PRO A 450 27.03 9.56 -13.47
CA PRO A 450 28.43 9.85 -13.75
C PRO A 450 28.61 10.32 -15.20
N GLU A 451 29.56 11.23 -15.42
CA GLU A 451 29.95 11.65 -16.77
C GLU A 451 30.81 10.61 -17.49
N ALA A 452 31.28 9.60 -16.75
CA ALA A 452 32.07 8.52 -17.30
C ALA A 452 31.36 7.87 -18.50
N ARG A 453 32.13 7.61 -19.56
CA ARG A 453 31.64 6.94 -20.79
C ARG A 453 30.47 7.65 -21.49
N GLY A 454 30.22 8.93 -21.18
CA GLY A 454 29.11 9.69 -21.79
C GLY A 454 27.72 9.28 -21.29
N GLU A 455 27.63 8.56 -20.15
CA GLU A 455 26.38 8.04 -19.62
C GLU A 455 25.37 9.15 -19.26
N ARG A 456 25.85 10.23 -18.63
CA ARG A 456 25.04 11.43 -18.37
C ARG A 456 24.39 11.98 -19.65
N MET A 457 25.15 12.10 -20.74
CA MET A 457 24.62 12.62 -22.00
C MET A 457 23.58 11.67 -22.61
N ARG A 458 23.82 10.36 -22.50
CA ARG A 458 22.89 9.32 -22.94
C ARG A 458 21.57 9.40 -22.18
N VAL A 459 21.60 9.43 -20.84
CA VAL A 459 20.42 9.54 -19.98
C VAL A 459 19.63 10.83 -20.30
N ARG A 460 20.33 11.97 -20.44
CA ARG A 460 19.71 13.25 -20.85
C ARG A 460 18.99 13.12 -22.20
N ARG A 461 19.60 12.50 -23.20
CA ARG A 461 18.99 12.28 -24.52
C ARG A 461 17.78 11.36 -24.43
N GLY A 462 17.89 10.24 -23.72
CA GLY A 462 16.78 9.31 -23.49
C GLY A 462 15.58 9.99 -22.84
N ALA A 463 15.79 10.76 -21.77
CA ALA A 463 14.74 11.51 -21.11
C ALA A 463 14.10 12.55 -22.05
N GLY A 464 14.91 13.25 -22.84
CA GLY A 464 14.42 14.18 -23.86
C GLY A 464 13.57 13.52 -24.94
N LEU A 465 13.93 12.30 -25.38
CA LEU A 465 13.13 11.52 -26.32
C LEU A 465 11.77 11.14 -25.70
N VAL A 466 11.76 10.66 -24.46
CA VAL A 466 10.53 10.30 -23.73
C VAL A 466 9.59 11.50 -23.63
N VAL A 467 10.07 12.68 -23.21
CA VAL A 467 9.22 13.89 -23.11
C VAL A 467 8.63 14.28 -24.46
N ARG A 468 9.44 14.20 -25.53
CA ARG A 468 8.98 14.49 -26.89
C ARG A 468 7.85 13.56 -27.31
N TYR A 469 8.00 12.25 -27.09
CA TYR A 469 7.00 11.25 -27.45
C TYR A 469 5.74 11.36 -26.59
N LEU A 470 5.88 11.63 -25.29
CA LEU A 470 4.73 11.88 -24.42
C LEU A 470 3.96 13.15 -24.82
N THR A 471 4.65 14.19 -25.27
CA THR A 471 4.02 15.42 -25.76
C THR A 471 3.25 15.18 -27.06
N GLU A 472 3.83 14.40 -27.98
CA GLU A 472 3.16 13.97 -29.20
C GLU A 472 1.91 13.13 -28.89
N LEU A 473 2.03 12.18 -27.95
CA LEU A 473 0.92 11.35 -27.49
C LEU A 473 -0.19 12.20 -26.84
N LEU A 474 0.17 13.23 -26.07
CA LEU A 474 -0.78 14.17 -25.48
C LEU A 474 -1.58 14.93 -26.55
N GLY A 475 -0.93 15.30 -27.67
CA GLY A 475 -1.58 15.87 -28.85
C GLY A 475 -2.63 14.91 -29.40
N ARG A 476 -2.22 13.66 -29.70
CA ARG A 476 -3.13 12.63 -30.23
C ARG A 476 -4.33 12.37 -29.31
N VAL A 477 -4.11 12.31 -27.98
CA VAL A 477 -5.19 12.09 -26.99
C VAL A 477 -6.17 13.27 -26.94
N ASN A 478 -5.73 14.50 -27.23
CA ASN A 478 -6.60 15.66 -27.32
C ASN A 478 -7.38 15.72 -28.65
N ASP A 479 -6.77 15.29 -29.76
CA ASP A 479 -7.34 15.40 -31.11
C ASP A 479 -8.50 14.43 -31.36
N ILE A 480 -8.60 13.32 -30.60
CA ILE A 480 -9.70 12.35 -30.64
C ILE A 480 -11.09 12.98 -30.32
N ARG A 481 -11.16 14.27 -30.01
CA ARG A 481 -12.39 14.96 -29.58
C ARG A 481 -13.28 15.55 -30.67
N ILE A 482 -12.88 15.67 -31.93
CA ILE A 482 -13.57 16.63 -32.83
C ILE A 482 -13.98 16.08 -34.22
N GLY A 483 -13.43 14.96 -34.71
CA GLY A 483 -13.55 14.60 -36.13
C GLY A 483 -14.47 13.44 -36.53
N ASP A 484 -14.55 12.37 -35.72
CA ASP A 484 -14.90 11.04 -36.26
C ASP A 484 -16.10 10.35 -35.59
N TYR A 485 -17.12 11.12 -35.19
CA TYR A 485 -18.44 10.55 -34.82
C TYR A 485 -19.58 11.23 -35.57
#